data_AF-A0AAW7IES5-F1
#
_entry.id   AF-A0AAW7IES5-F1
#
_cell.length_a   1.000
_cell.length_b   1.000
_cell.length_c   1.000
_cell.angle_alpha   90.00
_cell.angle_beta   90.00
_cell.angle_gamma   90.00
#
_symmetry.space_group_name_H-M   'P 1'
#
loop_
_entity.id
_entity.type
_entity.pdbx_description
1 polymer ?
#
loop_
_entity_poly.entity_id
_entity_poly.type
_entity_poly.pdbx_seq_one_letter_code
_entity_poly.pdbx_strand_id
1 'polypeptide(L)'
;MILNRLTALRKGKRWSLQYTADRLGIAKSTYAGYESGHRRPSLETINLLAGLYETSTDYILGRVDYPVFQSGNVSTESNQIMELTDFPNMELAVDGTSLSEEEMIQFIAFIRSKRELEVNRNKQNEATRHCAEI
;
A
#
# COMPACT_ATOMS: atom_id res chain seq x y z
N MET A 1 10.73 -9.57 -19.30
CA MET A 1 10.44 -8.52 -20.30
C MET A 1 9.06 -7.92 -20.05
N ILE A 2 8.91 -6.59 -20.21
CA ILE A 2 7.67 -5.79 -20.09
C ILE A 2 6.42 -6.43 -20.74
N LEU A 3 6.63 -7.13 -21.87
CA LEU A 3 5.65 -7.87 -22.68
C LEU A 3 4.64 -8.72 -21.90
N ASN A 4 5.10 -9.35 -20.82
CA ASN A 4 4.28 -10.29 -20.06
C ASN A 4 3.36 -9.59 -19.05
N ARG A 5 3.70 -8.37 -18.61
CA ARG A 5 3.01 -7.72 -17.49
C ARG A 5 1.68 -7.10 -17.92
N LEU A 6 1.62 -6.40 -19.06
CA LEU A 6 0.36 -5.87 -19.60
C LEU A 6 -0.63 -6.99 -19.94
N THR A 7 -0.14 -8.04 -20.59
CA THR A 7 -0.94 -9.24 -20.90
C THR A 7 -1.48 -9.89 -19.64
N ALA A 8 -0.65 -10.04 -18.60
CA ALA A 8 -1.05 -10.62 -17.32
C ALA A 8 -2.10 -9.76 -16.60
N LEU A 9 -1.89 -8.44 -16.52
CA LEU A 9 -2.82 -7.50 -15.90
C LEU A 9 -4.19 -7.52 -16.60
N ARG A 10 -4.20 -7.46 -17.95
CA ARG A 10 -5.44 -7.54 -18.73
C ARG A 10 -6.18 -8.85 -18.52
N LYS A 11 -5.46 -9.98 -18.61
CA LYS A 11 -6.06 -11.31 -18.40
C LYS A 11 -6.55 -11.50 -16.97
N GLY A 12 -5.85 -10.96 -15.97
CA GLY A 12 -6.25 -10.97 -14.57
C GLY A 12 -7.59 -10.28 -14.33
N LYS A 13 -7.82 -9.14 -14.99
CA LYS A 13 -9.12 -8.43 -14.97
C LYS A 13 -10.16 -9.01 -15.96
N ARG A 14 -9.81 -10.07 -16.71
CA ARG A 14 -10.64 -10.71 -17.76
C ARG A 14 -11.09 -9.75 -18.87
N TRP A 15 -10.29 -8.75 -19.19
CA TRP A 15 -10.61 -7.76 -20.21
C TRP A 15 -10.18 -8.20 -21.61
N SER A 16 -10.97 -7.81 -22.62
CA SER A 16 -10.61 -7.99 -24.02
C SER A 16 -9.62 -6.92 -24.47
N LEU A 17 -8.84 -7.18 -25.53
CA LEU A 17 -7.96 -6.17 -26.13
C LEU A 17 -8.74 -4.92 -26.55
N GLN A 18 -9.96 -5.10 -27.07
CA GLN A 18 -10.81 -4.00 -27.51
C GLN A 18 -11.25 -3.16 -26.31
N TYR A 19 -11.75 -3.80 -25.26
CA TYR A 19 -12.21 -3.12 -24.05
C TYR A 19 -11.10 -2.26 -23.42
N THR A 20 -9.88 -2.80 -23.29
CA THR A 20 -8.76 -2.02 -22.74
C THR A 20 -8.39 -0.86 -23.65
N ALA A 21 -8.37 -1.07 -24.97
CA ALA A 21 -8.06 -0.01 -25.94
C ALA A 21 -9.09 1.13 -25.87
N ASP A 22 -10.37 0.79 -25.74
CA ASP A 22 -11.47 1.76 -25.59
C ASP A 22 -11.30 2.58 -24.30
N ARG A 23 -10.92 1.93 -23.18
CA ARG A 23 -10.64 2.60 -21.89
C ARG A 23 -9.46 3.58 -21.95
N LEU A 24 -8.52 3.34 -22.85
CA LEU A 24 -7.35 4.19 -23.08
C LEU A 24 -7.55 5.22 -24.19
N GLY A 25 -8.68 5.17 -24.91
CA GLY A 25 -8.94 6.03 -26.07
C GLY A 25 -7.99 5.78 -27.25
N ILE A 26 -7.50 4.55 -27.43
CA ILE A 26 -6.57 4.17 -28.50
C ILE A 26 -7.13 3.05 -29.38
N ALA A 27 -6.55 2.87 -30.57
CA ALA A 27 -6.92 1.75 -31.43
C ALA A 27 -6.51 0.39 -30.82
N LYS A 28 -7.34 -0.64 -31.02
CA LYS A 28 -7.05 -2.03 -30.60
C LYS A 28 -5.70 -2.53 -31.07
N SER A 29 -5.32 -2.21 -32.31
CA SER A 29 -4.02 -2.57 -32.90
C SER A 29 -2.85 -1.90 -32.17
N THR A 30 -3.02 -0.66 -31.72
CA THR A 30 -2.04 0.06 -30.90
C THR A 30 -1.82 -0.65 -29.56
N TYR A 31 -2.89 -0.98 -28.86
CA TYR A 31 -2.82 -1.69 -27.58
C TYR A 31 -2.22 -3.10 -27.74
N ALA A 32 -2.63 -3.85 -28.77
CA ALA A 32 -2.03 -5.16 -29.10
C ALA A 32 -0.53 -5.02 -29.43
N GLY A 33 -0.12 -3.91 -30.05
CA GLY A 33 1.29 -3.57 -30.27
C GLY A 33 2.07 -3.38 -28.98
N TYR A 34 1.44 -2.88 -27.91
CA TYR A 34 2.06 -2.76 -26.59
C TYR A 34 2.26 -4.12 -25.92
N GLU A 35 1.22 -4.97 -25.91
CA GLU A 35 1.31 -6.32 -25.32
C GLU A 35 2.30 -7.22 -26.05
N SER A 36 2.38 -7.10 -27.37
CA SER A 36 3.33 -7.84 -28.21
C SER A 36 4.70 -7.15 -28.34
N GLY A 37 4.87 -5.96 -27.77
CA GLY A 37 6.12 -5.19 -27.71
C GLY A 37 6.64 -4.68 -29.05
N HIS A 38 5.86 -4.85 -30.12
CA HIS A 38 6.08 -4.21 -31.41
C HIS A 38 5.97 -2.67 -31.31
N ARG A 39 5.27 -2.16 -30.30
CA ARG A 39 5.17 -0.73 -29.99
C ARG A 39 5.60 -0.47 -28.55
N ARG A 40 6.31 0.64 -28.35
CA ARG A 40 6.63 1.15 -27.02
C ARG A 40 5.59 2.21 -26.62
N PRO A 41 4.92 2.06 -25.47
CA PRO A 41 4.02 3.10 -24.96
C PRO A 41 4.83 4.35 -24.57
N SER A 42 4.24 5.54 -24.74
CA SER A 42 4.83 6.80 -24.25
C SER A 42 4.78 6.87 -22.72
N LEU A 43 5.51 7.81 -22.12
CA LEU A 43 5.45 8.07 -20.68
C LEU A 43 4.00 8.30 -20.20
N GLU A 44 3.26 9.15 -20.92
CA GLU A 44 1.83 9.41 -20.65
C GLU A 44 0.99 8.15 -20.72
N THR A 45 1.25 7.29 -21.73
CA THR A 45 0.53 6.01 -21.87
C THR A 45 0.86 5.07 -20.72
N ILE A 46 2.10 5.02 -20.27
CA ILE A 46 2.52 4.20 -19.12
C ILE A 46 1.81 4.67 -17.85
N ASN A 47 1.68 5.99 -17.65
CA ASN A 47 0.95 6.55 -16.52
C ASN A 47 -0.55 6.21 -16.57
N LEU A 48 -1.18 6.33 -17.75
CA LEU A 48 -2.56 5.91 -17.98
C LEU A 48 -2.77 4.42 -17.73
N LEU A 49 -1.84 3.57 -18.18
CA LEU A 49 -1.88 2.12 -17.95
C LEU A 49 -1.73 1.79 -16.45
N ALA A 50 -0.85 2.49 -15.74
CA ALA A 50 -0.65 2.34 -14.30
C ALA A 50 -1.95 2.65 -13.54
N GLY A 51 -2.59 3.78 -13.86
CA GLY A 51 -3.90 4.14 -13.30
C GLY A 51 -5.01 3.15 -13.69
N LEU A 52 -5.08 2.73 -14.95
CA LEU A 52 -6.10 1.79 -15.44
C LEU A 52 -6.03 0.42 -14.76
N TYR A 53 -4.81 -0.06 -14.49
CA TYR A 53 -4.58 -1.36 -13.88
C TYR A 53 -4.41 -1.33 -12.37
N GLU A 54 -4.47 -0.15 -11.75
CA GLU A 54 -4.20 0.03 -10.32
C GLU A 54 -2.86 -0.63 -9.98
N THR A 55 -1.79 -0.20 -10.64
CA THR A 55 -0.43 -0.73 -10.44
C THR A 55 0.62 0.37 -10.63
N SER A 56 1.88 0.13 -10.23
CA SER A 56 2.95 1.10 -10.45
C SER A 56 3.48 1.07 -11.89
N THR A 57 4.01 2.22 -12.31
CA THR A 57 4.79 2.32 -13.56
C THR A 57 6.02 1.42 -13.50
N ASP A 58 6.65 1.27 -12.33
CA ASP A 58 7.78 0.35 -12.12
C ASP A 58 7.39 -1.11 -12.32
N TYR A 59 6.17 -1.51 -11.92
CA TYR A 59 5.64 -2.82 -12.27
C TYR A 59 5.41 -2.92 -13.77
N ILE A 60 4.82 -1.94 -14.44
CA ILE A 60 4.65 -2.03 -15.91
C ILE A 60 6.01 -2.13 -16.62
N LEU A 61 7.03 -1.41 -16.14
CA LEU A 61 8.36 -1.30 -16.73
C LEU A 61 9.31 -2.46 -16.43
N GLY A 62 8.95 -3.41 -15.56
CA GLY A 62 9.82 -4.54 -15.26
C GLY A 62 10.76 -4.37 -14.06
N ARG A 63 10.68 -3.28 -13.30
CA ARG A 63 11.65 -2.94 -12.25
C ARG A 63 11.40 -3.64 -10.91
N VAL A 64 10.14 -3.95 -10.62
CA VAL A 64 9.71 -4.64 -9.39
C VAL A 64 8.78 -5.78 -9.73
N ASP A 65 8.85 -6.93 -9.05
CA ASP A 65 7.95 -8.06 -9.34
C ASP A 65 6.59 -7.97 -8.64
N TYR A 66 6.47 -7.08 -7.65
CA TYR A 66 5.23 -6.83 -6.94
C TYR A 66 4.45 -5.68 -7.60
N PRO A 67 3.19 -5.88 -8.02
CA PRO A 67 2.34 -4.83 -8.55
C PRO A 67 1.82 -3.94 -7.41
N VAL A 68 2.71 -3.19 -6.75
CA VAL A 68 2.31 -2.28 -5.68
C VAL A 68 1.79 -1.00 -6.33
N PHE A 69 0.48 -0.78 -6.27
CA PHE A 69 -0.11 0.54 -6.48
C PHE A 69 -0.02 1.30 -5.16
N GLN A 70 0.96 2.18 -5.04
CA GLN A 70 0.78 3.30 -4.13
C GLN A 70 -0.23 4.19 -4.81
N SER A 71 -1.52 3.97 -4.49
CA SER A 71 -2.57 4.87 -4.96
C SER A 71 -2.13 6.26 -4.58
N GLY A 72 -1.86 7.08 -5.60
CA GLY A 72 -1.66 8.51 -5.47
C GLY A 72 -2.97 9.20 -5.09
N ASN A 73 -3.67 8.69 -4.08
CA ASN A 73 -4.23 9.57 -3.09
C ASN A 73 -3.12 9.76 -2.06
N VAL A 74 -2.45 10.90 -2.12
CA VAL A 74 -2.06 11.57 -0.87
C VAL A 74 -3.37 11.99 -0.17
N SER A 75 -4.17 11.01 0.21
CA SER A 75 -4.90 11.01 1.47
C SER A 75 -3.95 10.19 2.35
N THR A 76 -3.04 10.82 3.08
CA THR A 76 -3.37 11.22 4.46
C THR A 76 -4.54 10.37 4.94
N GLU A 77 -4.29 9.33 5.75
CA GLU A 77 -5.28 8.50 6.47
C GLU A 77 -5.61 7.07 5.99
N SER A 78 -4.81 6.44 5.12
CA SER A 78 -4.70 4.97 5.26
C SER A 78 -3.70 4.66 6.37
N ASN A 79 -4.15 4.70 7.62
CA ASN A 79 -3.36 4.16 8.74
C ASN A 79 -3.17 2.66 8.49
N GLN A 80 -2.06 2.29 7.85
CA GLN A 80 -1.63 0.90 7.82
C GLN A 80 -1.31 0.52 9.26
N ILE A 81 -2.18 -0.27 9.88
CA ILE A 81 -1.92 -0.83 11.21
C ILE A 81 -0.99 -2.01 11.00
N MET A 82 0.24 -1.87 11.49
CA MET A 82 1.21 -2.95 11.61
C MET A 82 1.29 -3.34 13.08
N GLU A 83 1.22 -4.65 13.36
CA GLU A 83 1.45 -5.15 14.71
C GLU A 83 2.93 -5.01 15.06
N LEU A 84 3.23 -4.32 16.16
CA LEU A 84 4.60 -4.19 16.67
C LEU A 84 5.19 -5.53 17.14
N THR A 85 4.45 -6.64 17.14
CA THR A 85 5.03 -7.96 17.41
C THR A 85 5.43 -8.71 16.14
N ASP A 86 4.86 -8.34 15.00
CA ASP A 86 5.18 -8.92 13.69
C ASP A 86 6.06 -7.91 12.94
N PHE A 87 7.37 -8.02 13.12
CA PHE A 87 8.39 -7.22 12.43
C PHE A 87 9.06 -7.98 11.27
N PRO A 88 8.35 -8.36 10.19
CA PRO A 88 9.03 -9.16 9.18
C PRO A 88 10.03 -8.34 8.35
N ASN A 89 9.91 -7.01 8.17
CA ASN A 89 10.79 -6.25 7.25
C ASN A 89 10.90 -4.73 7.50
N MET A 90 10.85 -4.23 8.74
CA MET A 90 10.93 -2.78 9.02
C MET A 90 11.94 -2.48 10.12
N GLU A 91 12.84 -1.53 9.87
CA GLU A 91 13.75 -0.98 10.89
C GLU A 91 13.11 0.27 11.50
N LEU A 92 13.00 0.30 12.83
CA LEU A 92 12.60 1.49 13.57
C LEU A 92 13.85 2.18 14.12
N ALA A 93 13.82 3.51 14.16
CA ALA A 93 14.92 4.33 14.66
C ALA A 93 14.41 5.47 15.56
N VAL A 94 15.20 5.84 16.57
CA VAL A 94 15.03 7.07 17.35
C VAL A 94 16.26 7.93 17.12
N ASP A 95 16.05 9.19 16.74
CA ASP A 95 17.14 10.15 16.45
C ASP A 95 18.18 9.65 15.43
N GLY A 96 17.73 8.83 14.48
CA GLY A 96 18.58 8.24 13.43
C GLY A 96 19.37 7.01 13.86
N THR A 97 19.19 6.52 15.10
CA THR A 97 19.79 5.27 15.58
C THR A 97 18.74 4.18 15.56
N SER A 98 19.00 3.08 14.86
CA SER A 98 18.10 1.92 14.81
C SER A 98 17.97 1.31 16.20
N LEU A 99 16.74 0.95 16.59
CA LEU A 99 16.52 0.27 17.87
C LEU A 99 17.15 -1.12 17.85
N SER A 100 17.77 -1.51 18.97
CA SER A 100 18.14 -2.90 19.22
C SER A 100 16.90 -3.78 19.46
N GLU A 101 17.08 -5.10 19.41
CA GLU A 101 16.02 -6.05 19.74
C GLU A 101 15.52 -5.85 21.19
N GLU A 102 16.43 -5.61 22.12
CA GLU A 102 16.12 -5.34 23.52
C GLU A 102 15.33 -4.04 23.69
N GLU A 103 15.74 -2.96 23.02
CA GLU A 103 15.03 -1.68 23.05
C GLU A 103 13.62 -1.81 22.48
N MET A 104 13.46 -2.62 21.42
CA MET A 104 12.16 -2.92 20.84
C MET A 104 11.24 -3.64 21.82
N ILE A 105 11.75 -4.68 22.48
CA ILE A 105 11.00 -5.44 23.49
C ILE A 105 10.58 -4.52 24.65
N GLN A 106 11.51 -3.68 25.12
CA GLN A 106 11.24 -2.69 26.17
C GLN A 106 10.19 -1.67 25.73
N PHE A 107 10.25 -1.21 24.48
CA PHE A 107 9.26 -0.30 23.90
C PHE A 107 7.86 -0.93 23.84
N ILE A 108 7.75 -2.17 23.35
CA ILE A 108 6.49 -2.92 23.34
C ILE A 108 5.93 -3.07 24.75
N ALA A 109 6.78 -3.46 25.71
CA ALA A 109 6.39 -3.61 27.12
C ALA A 109 5.88 -2.28 27.70
N PHE A 110 6.61 -1.19 27.46
CA PHE A 110 6.25 0.15 27.89
C PHE A 110 4.87 0.57 27.34
N ILE A 111 4.63 0.40 26.04
CA ILE A 111 3.33 0.76 25.42
C ILE A 111 2.19 -0.06 26.02
N ARG A 112 2.39 -1.37 26.27
CA ARG A 112 1.39 -2.23 26.92
C ARG A 112 1.06 -1.74 28.32
N SER A 113 2.07 -1.52 29.16
CA SER A 113 1.87 -1.02 30.53
C SER A 113 1.22 0.36 30.56
N LYS A 114 1.62 1.28 29.67
CA LYS A 114 1.01 2.62 29.58
C LYS A 114 -0.49 2.54 29.27
N ARG A 115 -0.89 1.69 28.31
CA ARG A 115 -2.30 1.49 27.95
C ARG A 115 -3.12 0.94 29.12
N GLU A 116 -2.57 0.00 29.87
CA GLU A 116 -3.22 -0.57 31.04
C GLU A 116 -3.47 0.49 32.13
N LEU A 117 -2.47 1.33 32.41
CA LEU A 117 -2.59 2.43 33.37
C LEU A 117 -3.66 3.46 32.94
N GLU A 118 -3.71 3.81 31.66
CA GLU A 118 -4.73 4.73 31.12
C GLU A 118 -6.15 4.17 31.26
N VAL A 119 -6.35 2.87 30.98
CA VAL A 119 -7.64 2.19 31.15
C VAL A 119 -8.06 2.19 32.62
N ASN A 120 -7.15 1.86 33.54
CA ASN A 120 -7.46 1.83 34.97
C ASN A 120 -7.80 3.22 35.52
N ARG A 121 -7.09 4.26 35.09
CA ARG A 121 -7.37 5.65 35.46
C ARG A 121 -8.76 6.10 34.98
N ASN A 122 -9.16 5.72 33.77
CA ASN A 122 -10.45 6.09 33.22
C ASN A 122 -11.62 5.43 33.98
N LYS A 123 -11.50 4.15 34.35
CA LYS A 123 -12.49 3.45 35.18
C LYS A 123 -12.67 4.09 36.56
N GLN A 124 -11.58 4.52 37.18
CA GLN A 124 -11.61 5.20 38.48
C GLN A 124 -12.33 6.56 38.40
N ASN A 125 -12.12 7.30 37.32
CA ASN A 125 -12.79 8.59 37.09
C ASN A 125 -14.30 8.43 36.85
N GLU A 126 -14.73 7.39 36.14
CA GLU A 126 -16.15 7.08 35.91
C GLU A 126 -16.87 6.67 37.20
N ALA A 127 -16.24 5.80 38.00
CA ALA A 127 -16.80 5.39 39.30
C ALA A 127 -16.96 6.57 40.28
N THR A 128 -16.01 7.51 40.26
CA THR A 128 -16.06 8.70 41.13
C THR A 128 -17.16 9.68 40.71
N ARG A 129 -17.46 9.80 39.41
CA ARG A 129 -18.58 10.61 38.91
C ARG A 129 -19.93 10.03 39.28
N HIS A 130 -20.09 8.71 39.18
CA HIS A 130 -21.35 8.05 39.51
C HIS A 130 -21.72 8.16 41.00
N CYS A 131 -20.73 8.16 41.91
CA CYS A 131 -20.96 8.38 43.34
C CYS A 131 -21.25 9.84 43.72
N ALA A 132 -20.98 10.82 42.84
CA ALA A 132 -21.22 12.24 43.11
C ALA A 132 -22.61 12.71 42.64
N GLU A 133 -23.35 11.86 41.93
CA GLU A 133 -24.69 12.14 41.36
C GLU A 133 -25.84 11.50 42.18
N ILE A 134 -25.54 10.86 43.31
CA ILE A 134 -26.49 10.28 44.28
C ILE A 134 -26.39 11.05 45.60
#